data_AF-A0A2B7GT86-F1
#
_entry.id   AF-A0A2B7GT86-F1
#
_cell.length_a   1.000
_cell.length_b   1.000
_cell.length_c   1.000
_cell.angle_alpha   90.00
_cell.angle_beta   90.00
_cell.angle_gamma   90.00
#
_symmetry.space_group_name_H-M   'P 1'
#
loop_
_entity.id
_entity.type
_entity.pdbx_description
1 polymer ?
#
loop_
_entity_poly.entity_id
_entity_poly.type
_entity_poly.pdbx_seq_one_letter_code
_entity_poly.pdbx_strand_id
1 'polypeptide(L)'
;MDPLLAVLVGIPLLWHLGLTAVAYYDAGRVGLEPPKKWAAITFCLPLIGFFIYLFERSELSYDPESDPYRDHNFNVHPSRADDTPLPSRGDDRLSPENGEEKRDE
;
A
#
# COMPACT_ATOMS: atom_id res chain seq x y z
N MET A 1 22.59 19.56 3.84
CA MET A 1 21.16 19.19 3.67
C MET A 1 20.48 20.36 3.02
N ASP A 2 19.71 20.15 1.94
CA ASP A 2 18.98 21.26 1.32
C ASP A 2 17.99 21.87 2.31
N PRO A 3 18.01 23.20 2.52
CA PRO A 3 17.13 23.85 3.51
C PRO A 3 15.66 23.64 3.18
N LEU A 4 15.32 23.59 1.88
CA LEU A 4 13.97 23.26 1.42
C LEU A 4 13.57 21.83 1.83
N LEU A 5 14.46 20.84 1.63
CA LEU A 5 14.20 19.45 2.02
C LEU A 5 13.99 19.32 3.53
N ALA A 6 14.81 20.01 4.32
CA ALA A 6 14.68 20.03 5.77
C ALA A 6 13.31 20.57 6.21
N VAL A 7 12.81 21.62 5.55
CA VAL A 7 11.47 22.17 5.82
C VAL A 7 10.36 21.21 5.39
N LEU A 8 10.46 20.64 4.18
CA LEU A 8 9.46 19.73 3.62
C LEU A 8 9.30 18.45 4.43
N VAL A 9 10.37 17.95 5.03
CA VAL A 9 10.33 16.73 5.84
C VAL A 9 10.13 17.05 7.33
N GLY A 10 10.80 18.09 7.82
CA GLY A 10 10.82 18.44 9.24
C GLY A 10 9.49 18.96 9.75
N ILE A 11 8.81 19.86 9.02
CA ILE A 11 7.52 20.40 9.47
C ILE A 11 6.46 19.30 9.59
N PRO A 12 6.23 18.44 8.58
CA PRO A 12 5.26 17.35 8.70
C PRO A 12 5.61 16.36 9.82
N LEU A 13 6.90 16.00 9.98
CA LEU A 13 7.33 15.13 11.07
C LEU A 13 7.04 15.76 12.43
N LEU A 14 7.38 17.03 12.62
CA LEU A 14 7.13 17.73 13.89
C LEU A 14 5.63 17.82 14.18
N TRP A 15 4.83 18.13 13.18
CA TRP A 15 3.37 18.17 13.30
C TRP A 15 2.79 16.80 13.67
N HIS A 16 3.27 15.73 13.02
CA HIS A 16 2.84 14.36 13.29
C HIS A 16 3.15 13.92 14.72
N LEU A 17 4.37 14.20 15.20
CA LEU A 17 4.76 13.94 16.59
C LEU A 17 3.93 14.78 17.56
N GLY A 18 3.67 16.05 17.24
CA GLY A 18 2.82 16.93 18.04
C GLY A 18 1.40 16.38 18.18
N LEU A 19 0.77 15.99 17.08
CA LEU A 19 -0.57 15.38 17.09
C LEU A 19 -0.60 14.05 17.84
N THR A 20 0.45 13.24 17.72
CA THR A 20 0.58 11.98 18.47
C THR A 20 0.63 12.25 19.98
N ALA A 21 1.39 13.27 20.41
CA ALA A 21 1.45 13.68 21.82
C ALA A 21 0.10 14.23 22.31
N VAL A 22 -0.60 15.02 21.49
CA VAL A 22 -1.96 15.49 21.79
C VAL A 22 -2.92 14.32 21.96
N ALA A 23 -2.92 13.35 21.04
CA ALA A 23 -3.77 12.16 21.12
C ALA A 23 -3.49 11.34 22.40
N TYR A 24 -2.22 11.18 22.78
CA TYR A 24 -1.85 10.51 24.02
C TYR A 24 -2.40 11.25 25.25
N TYR A 25 -2.22 12.57 25.31
CA TYR A 25 -2.66 13.39 26.44
C TYR A 25 -4.19 13.45 26.55
N ASP A 26 -4.85 13.72 25.42
CA ASP A 26 -6.31 13.86 25.36
C ASP A 26 -7.02 12.55 25.64
N ALA A 27 -6.52 11.42 25.12
CA ALA A 27 -7.10 10.10 25.35
C ALA A 27 -7.24 9.77 26.85
N GLY A 28 -6.26 10.17 27.68
CA GLY A 28 -6.34 10.00 29.13
C GLY A 28 -7.39 10.89 29.80
N ARG A 29 -7.70 12.05 29.22
CA ARG A 29 -8.68 13.01 29.77
C ARG A 29 -10.11 12.68 29.37
N VAL A 30 -10.32 12.10 28.19
CA VAL A 30 -11.65 11.80 27.64
C VAL A 30 -12.08 10.34 27.83
N GLY A 31 -11.31 9.54 28.59
CA GLY A 31 -11.66 8.16 28.95
C GLY A 31 -11.35 7.12 27.87
N LEU A 32 -10.47 7.45 26.92
CA LEU A 32 -10.03 6.55 25.86
C LEU A 32 -8.86 5.68 26.35
N GLU A 33 -9.16 4.62 27.09
CA GLU A 33 -8.13 3.74 27.66
C GLU A 33 -7.75 2.54 26.75
N PRO A 34 -6.47 2.10 26.79
CA PRO A 34 -5.33 2.84 27.37
C PRO A 34 -4.85 3.96 26.41
N PRO A 35 -4.40 5.12 26.91
CA PRO A 35 -3.94 6.22 26.05
C PRO A 35 -2.81 5.84 25.09
N LYS A 36 -1.96 4.89 25.48
CA LYS A 36 -0.86 4.34 24.66
C LYS A 36 -1.37 3.70 23.37
N LYS A 37 -2.54 3.07 23.38
CA LYS A 37 -3.16 2.45 22.20
C LYS A 37 -3.45 3.49 21.14
N TRP A 38 -4.07 4.60 21.54
CA TRP A 38 -4.45 5.68 20.64
C TRP A 38 -3.23 6.42 20.09
N ALA A 39 -2.25 6.70 20.95
CA ALA A 39 -0.96 7.23 20.51
C ALA A 39 -0.26 6.33 19.48
N ALA A 40 -0.24 5.01 19.70
CA ALA A 40 0.34 4.07 18.75
C ALA A 40 -0.41 4.04 17.42
N ILE A 41 -1.75 4.05 17.45
CA ILE A 41 -2.58 4.12 16.23
C ILE A 41 -2.26 5.41 15.46
N THR A 42 -2.31 6.57 16.12
CA THR A 42 -2.02 7.87 15.49
C THR A 42 -0.61 7.88 14.91
N PHE A 43 0.39 7.41 15.64
CA PHE A 43 1.79 7.40 15.21
C PHE A 43 2.02 6.50 14.00
N CYS A 44 1.46 5.29 13.99
CA CYS A 44 1.74 4.27 12.98
C CYS A 44 0.91 4.40 11.70
N LEU A 45 -0.21 5.13 11.72
CA LEU A 45 -1.11 5.21 10.56
C LEU A 45 -0.42 5.65 9.26
N PRO A 46 0.48 6.66 9.24
CA PRO A 46 1.16 7.06 8.02
C PRO A 46 2.07 5.98 7.42
N LEU A 47 2.52 5.02 8.24
CA LEU A 47 3.34 3.90 7.75
C LEU A 47 2.57 3.03 6.76
N ILE A 48 1.24 2.95 6.89
CA ILE A 48 0.40 2.17 5.95
C ILE A 48 0.54 2.75 4.53
N GLY A 49 0.44 4.07 4.38
CA GLY A 49 0.63 4.73 3.08
C GLY A 49 2.05 4.52 2.54
N PHE A 50 3.05 4.53 3.41
CA PHE A 50 4.43 4.22 3.03
C PHE A 50 4.59 2.78 2.54
N PHE A 51 3.98 1.80 3.22
CA PHE A 51 4.01 0.41 2.76
C PHE A 51 3.28 0.22 1.44
N ILE A 52 2.13 0.87 1.22
CA ILE A 52 1.44 0.87 -0.08
C ILE A 52 2.40 1.34 -1.17
N TYR A 53 3.10 2.46 -0.97
CA TYR A 53 4.10 2.94 -1.92
C TYR A 53 5.21 1.92 -2.17
N LEU A 54 5.70 1.22 -1.15
CA LEU A 54 6.73 0.19 -1.32
C LEU A 54 6.21 -1.01 -2.13
N PHE A 55 4.98 -1.46 -1.88
CA PHE A 55 4.36 -2.54 -2.64
C PHE A 55 4.14 -2.14 -4.10
N GLU A 56 3.54 -0.99 -4.35
CA GLU A 56 3.37 -0.44 -5.69
C GLU A 56 4.71 -0.33 -6.42
N ARG A 57 5.74 0.20 -5.74
CA ARG A 57 7.09 0.30 -6.30
C ARG A 57 7.68 -1.07 -6.65
N SER A 58 7.39 -2.11 -5.86
CA SER A 58 7.94 -3.44 -6.11
C SER A 58 7.38 -4.09 -7.38
N GLU A 59 6.16 -3.72 -7.79
CA GLU A 59 5.54 -4.19 -9.04
C GLU A 59 6.25 -3.63 -10.29
N LEU A 60 6.89 -2.45 -10.22
CA LEU A 60 7.64 -1.90 -11.36
C LEU A 60 8.87 -2.74 -11.76
N SER A 61 9.40 -3.55 -10.84
CA SER A 61 10.53 -4.44 -11.09
C SER A 61 10.11 -5.89 -11.36
N TYR A 62 8.82 -6.14 -11.56
CA TYR A 62 8.30 -7.46 -11.88
C TYR A 62 8.71 -7.87 -13.29
N ASP A 63 9.40 -9.02 -13.40
CA ASP A 63 9.71 -9.64 -14.68
C ASP A 63 8.72 -10.79 -14.91
N PRO A 64 7.70 -10.59 -15.77
CA PRO A 64 6.69 -11.62 -16.04
C PRO A 64 7.30 -12.88 -16.63
N GLU A 65 8.39 -12.78 -17.41
CA GLU A 65 9.02 -13.96 -18.03
C GLU A 65 9.67 -14.89 -16.99
N SER A 66 9.99 -14.35 -15.82
CA SER A 66 10.57 -15.11 -14.70
C SER A 66 9.54 -15.64 -13.71
N ASP A 67 8.27 -15.23 -13.80
CA ASP A 67 7.24 -15.63 -12.86
C ASP A 67 6.67 -17.02 -13.20
N PRO A 68 6.91 -18.06 -12.36
CA PRO A 68 6.32 -19.38 -12.57
C PRO A 68 4.78 -19.40 -12.49
N TYR A 69 4.16 -18.31 -12.02
CA TYR A 69 2.71 -18.18 -11.89
C TYR A 69 2.06 -17.23 -12.91
N ARG A 70 2.81 -16.66 -13.88
CA ARG A 70 2.29 -15.66 -14.84
C ARG A 70 0.99 -16.04 -15.54
N ASP A 71 0.85 -17.31 -15.93
CA ASP A 71 -0.32 -17.81 -16.68
C ASP A 71 -1.42 -18.41 -15.76
N HIS A 72 -1.27 -18.30 -14.44
CA HIS A 72 -2.20 -18.84 -13.47
C HIS A 72 -2.90 -17.71 -12.70
N ASN A 73 -4.23 -17.74 -12.66
CA ASN A 73 -5.04 -16.76 -11.94
C ASN A 73 -4.84 -16.78 -10.40
N PHE A 74 -4.18 -17.81 -9.87
CA PHE A 74 -3.94 -18.01 -8.45
C PHE A 74 -2.69 -18.86 -8.21
N ASN A 75 -1.97 -18.56 -7.12
CA ASN A 75 -0.77 -19.30 -6.71
C ASN A 75 -1.15 -20.71 -6.21
N VAL A 76 -1.00 -21.73 -7.05
CA VAL A 76 -1.14 -23.12 -6.64
C VAL A 76 0.21 -23.62 -6.12
N HIS A 77 0.23 -24.18 -4.91
CA HIS A 77 1.44 -24.77 -4.36
C HIS A 77 1.93 -25.91 -5.28
N PRO A 78 3.25 -26.08 -5.55
CA PRO A 78 3.75 -27.06 -6.52
C PRO A 78 3.25 -28.48 -6.28
N SER A 79 3.07 -28.87 -5.00
CA SER A 79 2.54 -30.19 -4.63
C SER A 79 1.06 -30.41 -4.97
N ARG A 80 0.35 -29.38 -5.43
CA ARG A 80 -1.08 -29.39 -5.79
C ARG A 80 -1.33 -28.83 -7.19
N ALA A 81 -0.28 -28.56 -7.96
CA ALA A 81 -0.41 -28.05 -9.33
C ALA A 81 -1.17 -29.04 -10.24
N ASP A 82 -1.14 -30.34 -9.90
CA ASP A 82 -1.83 -31.41 -10.64
C ASP A 82 -3.27 -31.69 -10.13
N ASP A 83 -3.74 -30.99 -9.09
CA ASP A 83 -5.10 -31.16 -8.58
C ASP A 83 -6.11 -30.60 -9.61
N THR A 84 -7.30 -31.23 -9.70
CA THR A 84 -8.32 -30.94 -10.72
C THR A 84 -8.54 -29.44 -10.92
N PRO A 85 -8.30 -28.89 -12.13
CA PRO A 85 -8.50 -27.47 -12.39
C PRO A 85 -9.97 -27.13 -12.16
N LEU A 86 -10.23 -26.22 -11.22
CA LEU A 86 -11.56 -25.65 -11.06
C LEU A 86 -11.89 -24.89 -12.35
N PRO A 87 -13.13 -25.02 -12.88
CA PRO A 87 -13.51 -24.28 -14.07
C PRO A 87 -13.28 -22.80 -13.82
N SER A 88 -12.42 -22.19 -14.66
CA SER A 88 -12.15 -20.77 -14.60
C SER A 88 -13.48 -20.04 -14.81
N ARG A 89 -13.97 -19.39 -13.76
CA ARG A 89 -15.09 -18.46 -13.90
C ARG A 89 -14.57 -17.35 -14.81
N GLY A 90 -15.11 -17.25 -16.02
CA GLY A 90 -14.70 -16.29 -17.04
C GLY A 90 -14.39 -14.95 -16.40
N ASP A 91 -13.15 -14.50 -16.58
CA ASP A 91 -12.66 -13.25 -16.03
C ASP A 91 -13.28 -12.10 -16.83
N ASP A 92 -14.47 -11.64 -16.41
CA ASP A 92 -15.18 -10.48 -16.97
C ASP A 92 -14.51 -9.15 -16.58
N ARG A 93 -13.19 -9.13 -16.40
CA ARG A 93 -12.44 -7.89 -16.22
C ARG A 93 -12.29 -7.22 -17.57
N LEU A 94 -13.05 -6.14 -17.78
CA LEU A 94 -12.88 -5.22 -18.90
C LEU A 94 -11.39 -4.89 -19.04
N SER A 95 -10.77 -5.36 -20.13
CA SER A 95 -9.43 -4.93 -20.52
C SER A 95 -9.44 -3.41 -20.60
N PRO A 96 -8.46 -2.70 -20.00
CA PRO A 96 -8.37 -1.26 -20.19
C PRO A 96 -8.19 -1.02 -21.68
N GLU A 97 -9.20 -0.40 -22.29
CA GLU A 97 -9.16 0.05 -23.67
C GLU A 97 -7.96 1.00 -23.79
N ASN A 98 -6.92 0.54 -24.49
CA ASN A 98 -5.81 1.40 -24.90
C ASN A 98 -6.41 2.55 -25.71
N GLY A 99 -6.50 3.72 -25.09
CA GLY A 99 -6.84 4.97 -25.75
C GLY A 99 -5.73 5.34 -26.73
N GLU A 100 -5.74 4.74 -27.91
CA GLU A 100 -5.07 5.26 -29.09
C GLU A 100 -5.86 6.49 -29.57
N GLU A 101 -5.51 7.65 -29.04
CA GLU A 101 -5.83 8.94 -29.63
C GLU A 101 -5.10 9.03 -30.99
N LYS A 102 -5.79 8.61 -32.04
CA LYS A 102 -5.43 8.91 -33.43
C LYS A 102 -5.37 10.42 -33.61
N ARG A 103 -4.17 10.98 -33.62
CA ARG A 103 -3.84 12.19 -34.36
C ARG A 103 -3.66 11.80 -35.82
N ASP A 104 -4.55 12.26 -36.68
CA ASP A 104 -4.29 12.41 -38.12
C ASP A 104 -5.06 13.65 -38.63
N GLU A 105 -4.26 14.66 -39.02
CA GLU A 105 -4.43 15.80 -39.95
C GLU A 105 -5.75 16.62 -40.02
#